data_AF-M1BBT0-F1
#
_entry.id   AF-M1BBT0-F1
#
_cell.length_a   1.000
_cell.length_b   1.000
_cell.length_c   1.000
_cell.angle_alpha   90.00
_cell.angle_beta   90.00
_cell.angle_gamma   90.00
#
_symmetry.space_group_name_H-M   'P 1'
#
loop_
_entity.id
_entity.type
_entity.pdbx_description
1 polymer ?
#
loop_
_entity_poly.entity_id
_entity_poly.type
_entity_poly.pdbx_seq_one_letter_code
_entity_poly.pdbx_strand_id
1 'polypeptide(L)'
;MKAIHLKSFDYRVLNLLLYQLRDEKVNDMHMEFLTISEFLVEISDDLFDYEDDVLENSFNILRMFNGIYGASAAPTMLAKVITEAEEKYDSLLKALDPELSLKYQKRCEEATKEGGKTSGPSLGTWSIPSVIEDEELYRSDVLNSKPSQNTRQQSSPTSQKPLKWQLKQRKSA
;
A
#
# COMPACT_ATOMS: atom_id res chain seq x y z
N MET A 1 4.37 -14.22 -4.23
CA MET A 1 3.28 -13.73 -3.35
C MET A 1 3.52 -14.01 -1.87
N LYS A 2 4.11 -15.15 -1.45
CA LYS A 2 4.39 -15.44 -0.03
C LYS A 2 5.18 -14.33 0.71
N ALA A 3 6.08 -13.64 0.02
CA ALA A 3 6.83 -12.51 0.59
C ALA A 3 5.93 -11.35 1.03
N ILE A 4 4.89 -11.02 0.25
CA ILE A 4 3.97 -9.92 0.56
C ILE A 4 3.12 -10.28 1.79
N HIS A 5 2.66 -11.54 1.86
CA HIS A 5 1.94 -12.04 3.04
C HIS A 5 2.76 -12.03 4.35
N LEU A 6 4.10 -11.93 4.26
CA LEU A 6 4.98 -11.81 5.43
C LEU A 6 5.26 -10.35 5.81
N LYS A 7 5.03 -9.40 4.89
CA LYS A 7 5.09 -7.95 5.13
C LYS A 7 3.78 -7.45 5.76
N SER A 8 2.65 -7.99 5.31
CA SER A 8 1.29 -7.64 5.74
C SER A 8 0.85 -8.39 7.01
N PHE A 9 0.82 -7.75 8.17
CA PHE A 9 0.19 -8.39 9.34
C PHE A 9 -0.59 -7.49 10.31
N ASP A 10 -0.44 -6.16 10.28
CA ASP A 10 -0.81 -5.31 11.42
C ASP A 10 -2.32 -5.29 11.68
N TYR A 11 -3.16 -5.08 10.66
CA TYR A 11 -4.61 -4.94 10.86
C TYR A 11 -5.31 -6.27 11.16
N ARG A 12 -4.82 -7.37 10.62
CA ARG A 12 -5.37 -8.70 10.87
C ARG A 12 -5.07 -9.16 12.29
N VAL A 13 -3.86 -8.90 12.79
CA VAL A 13 -3.53 -9.13 14.21
C VAL A 13 -4.40 -8.30 15.13
N LEU A 14 -4.55 -7.01 14.85
CA LEU A 14 -5.38 -6.13 15.67
C LEU A 14 -6.82 -6.64 15.73
N ASN A 15 -7.40 -7.09 14.61
CA ASN A 15 -8.73 -7.68 14.61
C ASN A 15 -8.80 -9.00 15.38
N LEU A 16 -7.81 -9.88 15.28
CA LEU A 16 -7.73 -11.11 16.08
C LEU A 16 -7.72 -10.79 17.59
N LEU A 17 -6.96 -9.78 18.01
CA LEU A 17 -6.95 -9.30 19.39
C LEU A 17 -8.32 -8.77 19.81
N LEU A 18 -9.02 -8.02 18.94
CA LEU A 18 -10.36 -7.50 19.22
C LEU A 18 -11.40 -8.62 19.39
N TYR A 19 -11.34 -9.69 18.59
CA TYR A 19 -12.19 -10.88 18.80
C TYR A 19 -11.96 -11.49 20.17
N GLN A 20 -10.69 -11.67 20.55
CA GLN A 20 -10.34 -12.23 21.86
C GLN A 20 -10.80 -11.35 23.03
N LEU A 21 -10.64 -10.03 22.91
CA LEU A 21 -11.06 -9.08 23.94
C LEU A 21 -12.59 -9.00 24.12
N ARG A 22 -13.36 -9.36 23.09
CA ARG A 22 -14.83 -9.41 23.12
C ARG A 22 -15.37 -10.79 23.51
N ASP A 23 -14.51 -11.77 23.74
CA ASP A 23 -14.87 -13.17 23.95
C ASP A 23 -15.72 -13.73 22.78
N GLU A 24 -15.42 -13.28 21.56
CA GLU A 24 -16.12 -13.70 20.34
C GLU A 24 -15.27 -14.68 19.53
N LYS A 25 -15.93 -15.69 18.95
CA LYS A 25 -15.27 -16.58 18.01
C LYS A 25 -14.80 -15.79 16.78
N VAL A 26 -13.55 -15.99 16.39
CA VAL A 26 -13.00 -15.43 15.16
C VAL A 26 -13.87 -15.81 13.97
N ASN A 27 -14.24 -14.80 13.18
CA ASN A 27 -14.99 -14.99 11.95
C ASN A 27 -14.02 -15.19 10.78
N ASP A 28 -14.00 -16.40 10.24
CA ASP A 28 -13.10 -16.79 9.14
C ASP A 28 -13.33 -15.94 7.87
N MET A 29 -14.59 -15.63 7.55
CA MET A 29 -14.94 -14.78 6.40
C MET A 29 -14.38 -13.36 6.58
N HIS A 30 -14.47 -12.80 7.80
CA HIS A 30 -13.88 -11.50 8.11
C HIS A 30 -12.35 -11.53 8.00
N MET A 31 -11.71 -12.61 8.45
CA MET A 31 -10.25 -12.75 8.34
C MET A 31 -9.78 -12.91 6.89
N GLU A 32 -10.54 -13.60 6.05
CA GLU A 32 -10.26 -13.68 4.61
C GLU A 32 -10.41 -12.31 3.94
N PHE A 33 -11.49 -11.58 4.24
CA PHE A 33 -11.67 -10.21 3.75
C PHE A 33 -10.49 -9.30 4.15
N LEU A 34 -10.10 -9.34 5.43
CA LEU A 34 -8.97 -8.57 5.94
C LEU A 34 -7.66 -8.89 5.21
N THR A 35 -7.42 -10.17 4.89
CA THR A 35 -6.22 -10.59 4.17
C THR A 35 -6.12 -9.94 2.79
N ILE A 36 -7.24 -9.84 2.07
CA ILE A 36 -7.25 -9.22 0.73
C ILE A 36 -7.21 -7.69 0.83
N SER A 37 -7.94 -7.10 1.78
CA SER A 37 -7.92 -5.66 2.04
C SER A 37 -6.50 -5.17 2.36
N GLU A 38 -5.82 -5.87 3.27
CA GLU A 38 -4.45 -5.59 3.67
C GLU A 38 -3.47 -5.73 2.50
N PHE A 39 -3.63 -6.79 1.70
CA PHE A 39 -2.81 -7.01 0.51
C PHE A 39 -2.90 -5.85 -0.50
N LEU A 40 -4.10 -5.32 -0.75
CA LEU A 40 -4.29 -4.17 -1.65
C LEU A 40 -3.65 -2.89 -1.08
N VAL A 41 -3.78 -2.66 0.22
CA VAL A 41 -3.16 -1.52 0.91
C VAL A 41 -1.63 -1.55 0.75
N GLU A 42 -1.00 -2.69 1.01
CA GLU A 42 0.46 -2.85 0.87
C GLU A 42 0.95 -2.63 -0.56
N ILE A 43 0.21 -3.11 -1.57
CA ILE A 43 0.55 -2.82 -2.96
C ILE A 43 0.51 -1.32 -3.22
N SER A 44 -0.51 -0.62 -2.72
CA SER A 44 -0.62 0.82 -2.93
C SER A 44 0.53 1.59 -2.28
N ASP A 45 0.92 1.20 -1.07
CA ASP A 45 2.02 1.84 -0.35
C ASP A 45 3.34 1.61 -1.09
N ASP A 46 3.62 0.36 -1.52
CA ASP A 46 4.79 0.06 -2.33
C ASP A 46 4.80 0.83 -3.66
N LEU A 47 3.66 0.93 -4.36
CA LEU A 47 3.61 1.70 -5.62
C LEU A 47 3.84 3.19 -5.40
N PHE A 48 3.42 3.72 -4.25
CA PHE A 48 3.61 5.12 -3.89
C PHE A 48 5.07 5.42 -3.51
N ASP A 49 5.67 4.57 -2.70
CA ASP A 49 7.04 4.75 -2.20
C ASP A 49 8.11 4.14 -3.13
N TYR A 50 7.75 3.67 -4.34
CA TYR A 50 8.63 2.91 -5.23
C TYR A 50 10.02 3.53 -5.45
N GLU A 51 10.09 4.82 -5.75
CA GLU A 51 11.37 5.51 -5.98
C GLU A 51 12.20 5.58 -4.70
N ASP A 52 11.57 5.93 -3.58
CA ASP A 52 12.23 6.01 -2.27
C ASP A 52 12.72 4.61 -1.83
N ASP A 53 11.92 3.56 -2.03
CA ASP A 53 12.29 2.17 -1.75
C ASP A 53 13.49 1.70 -2.61
N VAL A 54 13.54 2.09 -3.88
CA VAL A 54 14.70 1.78 -4.74
C VAL A 54 15.96 2.49 -4.24
N LEU A 55 15.83 3.73 -3.77
CA LEU A 55 16.93 4.52 -3.21
C LEU A 55 17.43 3.94 -1.89
N GLU A 56 16.52 3.56 -1.00
CA GLU A 56 16.83 2.95 0.30
C GLU A 56 17.21 1.47 0.20
N ASN A 57 17.11 0.90 -1.01
CA ASN A 57 17.26 -0.53 -1.27
C ASN A 57 16.32 -1.40 -0.41
N SER A 58 15.11 -0.89 -0.17
CA SER A 58 14.03 -1.51 0.60
C SER A 58 13.15 -2.41 -0.28
N PHE A 59 12.57 -3.46 0.31
CA PHE A 59 11.67 -4.34 -0.43
C PHE A 59 10.48 -3.57 -0.99
N ASN A 60 10.19 -3.80 -2.28
CA ASN A 60 9.05 -3.22 -2.97
C ASN A 60 8.47 -4.23 -3.96
N ILE A 61 7.14 -4.29 -4.06
CA ILE A 61 6.46 -5.26 -4.91
C ILE A 61 6.78 -5.09 -6.39
N LEU A 62 6.90 -3.87 -6.91
CA LEU A 62 7.22 -3.67 -8.32
C LEU A 62 8.65 -4.12 -8.64
N ARG A 63 9.60 -3.93 -7.71
CA ARG A 63 10.97 -4.50 -7.81
C ARG A 63 10.93 -6.02 -7.89
N MET A 64 10.11 -6.65 -7.05
CA MET A 64 9.91 -8.10 -7.08
C MET A 64 9.33 -8.57 -8.42
N PHE A 65 8.31 -7.90 -8.95
CA PHE A 65 7.72 -8.24 -10.24
C PHE A 65 8.70 -8.02 -11.39
N ASN A 66 9.50 -6.95 -11.35
CA ASN A 66 10.58 -6.72 -12.30
C ASN A 66 11.61 -7.88 -12.29
N GLY A 67 12.03 -8.33 -11.11
CA GLY A 67 12.95 -9.46 -10.98
C GLY A 67 12.41 -10.81 -11.49
N ILE A 68 11.09 -11.00 -11.50
CA ILE A 68 10.45 -12.25 -11.95
C ILE A 68 10.08 -12.20 -13.45
N TYR A 69 9.51 -11.10 -13.91
CA TYR A 69 8.90 -10.99 -15.24
C TYR A 69 9.68 -10.07 -16.19
N GLY A 70 10.64 -9.29 -15.70
CA GLY A 70 11.34 -8.25 -16.44
C GLY A 70 10.54 -6.96 -16.59
N ALA A 71 11.23 -5.87 -16.93
CA ALA A 71 10.68 -4.51 -16.90
C ALA A 71 9.49 -4.30 -17.84
N SER A 72 9.49 -4.98 -19.00
CA SER A 72 8.42 -4.87 -20.00
C SER A 72 7.11 -5.54 -19.58
N ALA A 73 7.17 -6.62 -18.81
CA ALA A 73 5.99 -7.41 -18.42
C ALA A 73 5.55 -7.16 -16.97
N ALA A 74 6.44 -6.66 -16.11
CA ALA A 74 6.17 -6.46 -14.69
C ALA A 74 4.93 -5.58 -14.41
N PRO A 75 4.74 -4.40 -15.03
CA PRO A 75 3.56 -3.57 -14.79
C PRO A 75 2.25 -4.29 -15.16
N THR A 76 2.23 -4.99 -16.31
CA THR A 76 1.06 -5.72 -16.77
C THR A 76 0.72 -6.89 -15.85
N MET A 77 1.73 -7.64 -15.41
CA MET A 77 1.53 -8.76 -14.49
C MET A 77 1.06 -8.28 -13.12
N LEU A 78 1.57 -7.16 -12.62
CA LEU A 78 1.12 -6.56 -11.37
C LEU A 78 -0.32 -6.04 -11.48
N ALA A 79 -0.66 -5.35 -12.57
CA ALA A 79 -2.02 -4.89 -12.83
C ALA A 79 -3.02 -6.06 -12.83
N LYS A 80 -2.68 -7.18 -13.45
CA LYS A 80 -3.51 -8.38 -13.43
C LYS A 80 -3.76 -8.89 -12.00
N VAL A 81 -2.71 -8.96 -11.17
CA VAL A 81 -2.82 -9.40 -9.77
C VAL A 81 -3.66 -8.44 -8.94
N ILE A 82 -3.54 -7.13 -9.17
CA ILE A 82 -4.39 -6.11 -8.54
C ILE A 82 -5.85 -6.35 -8.91
N THR A 83 -6.16 -6.52 -10.20
CA THR A 83 -7.53 -6.77 -10.67
C THR A 83 -8.14 -8.01 -10.03
N GLU A 84 -7.42 -9.14 -10.00
CA GLU A 84 -7.89 -10.37 -9.35
C GLU A 84 -8.14 -10.17 -7.84
N ALA A 85 -7.31 -9.37 -7.17
CA ALA A 85 -7.48 -9.04 -5.76
C ALA A 85 -8.67 -8.10 -5.51
N GLU A 86 -8.92 -7.11 -6.38
CA GLU A 86 -10.08 -6.22 -6.31
C GLU A 86 -11.40 -6.98 -6.50
N GLU A 87 -11.45 -7.90 -7.47
CA GLU A 87 -12.62 -8.77 -7.70
C GLU A 87 -12.90 -9.63 -6.45
N LYS A 88 -11.85 -10.20 -5.85
CA LYS A 88 -11.97 -10.97 -4.62
C LYS A 88 -12.40 -10.09 -3.44
N TYR A 89 -11.85 -8.88 -3.32
CA TYR A 89 -12.23 -7.91 -2.31
C TYR A 89 -13.73 -7.58 -2.38
N ASP A 90 -14.23 -7.26 -3.58
CA ASP A 90 -15.64 -6.93 -3.79
C ASP A 90 -16.56 -8.12 -3.48
N SER A 91 -16.19 -9.33 -3.92
CA SER A 91 -16.93 -10.55 -3.59
C SER A 91 -17.00 -10.79 -2.09
N LEU A 92 -15.89 -10.63 -1.36
CA LEU A 92 -15.84 -10.83 0.09
C LEU A 92 -16.61 -9.74 0.83
N LEU A 93 -16.48 -8.48 0.43
CA LEU A 93 -17.19 -7.34 1.02
C LEU A 93 -18.71 -7.51 0.96
N LYS A 94 -19.22 -8.09 -0.13
CA LYS A 94 -20.64 -8.42 -0.31
C LYS A 94 -21.11 -9.61 0.53
N ALA A 95 -20.20 -10.54 0.85
CA ALA A 95 -20.47 -11.72 1.65
C ALA A 95 -20.32 -11.49 3.17
N LEU A 96 -19.71 -10.37 3.58
CA LEU A 96 -19.60 -9.99 4.99
C LEU A 96 -20.96 -9.72 5.62
N ASP A 97 -20.97 -9.77 6.96
CA ASP A 97 -22.07 -9.22 7.74
C ASP A 97 -22.40 -7.77 7.27
N PRO A 98 -23.67 -7.44 7.00
CA PRO A 98 -24.03 -6.14 6.43
C PRO A 98 -23.60 -4.94 7.27
N GLU A 99 -23.63 -5.05 8.61
CA GLU A 99 -23.21 -3.97 9.50
C GLU A 99 -21.69 -3.79 9.42
N LEU A 100 -20.96 -4.89 9.39
CA LEU A 100 -19.50 -4.87 9.23
C LEU A 100 -19.09 -4.31 7.87
N SER A 101 -19.74 -4.75 6.79
CA SER A 101 -19.51 -4.24 5.43
C SER A 101 -19.73 -2.72 5.37
N LEU A 102 -20.82 -2.23 5.96
CA LEU A 102 -21.12 -0.80 6.02
C LEU A 102 -20.06 -0.01 6.81
N LYS A 103 -19.59 -0.54 7.95
CA LYS A 103 -18.52 0.08 8.74
C LYS A 103 -17.21 0.19 7.94
N TYR A 104 -16.85 -0.84 7.19
CA TYR A 104 -15.67 -0.80 6.32
C TYR A 104 -15.80 0.23 5.21
N GLN A 105 -16.92 0.24 4.49
CA GLN A 105 -17.17 1.23 3.43
C GLN A 105 -17.09 2.66 3.98
N LYS A 106 -17.70 2.91 5.13
CA LYS A 106 -17.64 4.23 5.80
C LYS A 106 -16.20 4.60 6.18
N ARG A 107 -15.42 3.67 6.73
CA ARG A 107 -14.01 3.92 7.07
C ARG A 107 -13.18 4.20 5.82
N CYS A 108 -13.42 3.51 4.71
CA CYS A 108 -12.76 3.77 3.42
C CYS A 108 -13.08 5.19 2.92
N GLU A 109 -14.32 5.65 3.02
CA GLU A 109 -14.70 7.01 2.64
C GLU A 109 -14.05 8.08 3.53
N GLU A 110 -14.03 7.86 4.86
CA GLU A 110 -13.36 8.76 5.80
C GLU A 110 -11.86 8.83 5.50
N ALA A 111 -11.24 7.66 5.31
CA ALA A 111 -9.84 7.53 4.98
C ALA A 111 -9.49 8.11 3.60
N THR A 112 -10.44 8.30 2.67
CA THR A 112 -10.19 8.99 1.39
C THR A 112 -10.46 10.49 1.47
N LYS A 113 -11.33 10.95 2.39
CA LYS A 113 -11.54 12.37 2.71
C LYS A 113 -10.38 13.01 3.51
N GLU A 114 -9.81 12.29 4.47
CA GLU A 114 -8.77 12.76 5.44
C GLU A 114 -7.52 13.46 4.85
N GLY A 115 -7.39 13.44 3.53
CA GLY A 115 -6.26 13.97 2.80
C GLY A 115 -6.60 14.09 1.33
N GLY A 116 -7.82 14.60 1.16
CA GLY A 116 -8.02 15.68 0.21
C GLY A 116 -8.65 15.25 -1.10
N LYS A 117 -9.10 13.99 -1.22
CA LYS A 117 -9.94 13.57 -2.35
C LYS A 117 -11.41 13.79 -1.99
N THR A 118 -12.06 14.69 -2.72
CA THR A 118 -13.50 15.00 -2.57
C THR A 118 -14.37 14.33 -3.64
N SER A 119 -13.75 13.72 -4.67
CA SER A 119 -14.42 13.02 -5.75
C SER A 119 -13.51 11.96 -6.40
N GLY A 120 -14.11 10.86 -6.87
CA GLY A 120 -13.43 9.75 -7.54
C GLY A 120 -14.04 8.39 -7.20
N PRO A 121 -13.57 7.29 -7.83
CA PRO A 121 -13.97 5.93 -7.47
C PRO A 121 -13.66 5.62 -5.99
N SER A 122 -14.50 4.82 -5.34
CA SER A 122 -14.36 4.47 -3.91
C SER A 122 -13.04 3.78 -3.56
N LEU A 123 -12.48 3.01 -4.50
CA LEU A 123 -11.17 2.35 -4.36
C LEU A 123 -10.00 3.17 -4.95
N GLY A 124 -10.28 4.35 -5.50
CA GLY A 124 -9.27 5.19 -6.14
C GLY A 124 -8.91 4.75 -7.56
N THR A 125 -7.69 5.09 -7.99
CA THR A 125 -7.17 4.78 -9.33
C THR A 125 -5.72 4.37 -9.16
N TRP A 126 -5.37 3.19 -9.66
CA TRP A 126 -4.01 2.68 -9.61
C TRP A 126 -3.11 3.46 -10.56
N SER A 127 -1.93 3.82 -10.06
CA SER A 127 -0.85 4.40 -10.86
C SER A 127 0.38 3.53 -10.64
N ILE A 128 0.68 2.65 -11.59
CA ILE A 128 1.91 1.85 -11.55
C ILE A 128 3.03 2.72 -12.12
N PRO A 129 4.08 3.04 -11.35
CA PRO A 129 5.18 3.86 -11.83
C PRO A 129 5.99 3.11 -12.89
N SER A 130 6.74 3.87 -13.69
CA SER A 130 7.67 3.31 -14.66
C SER A 130 8.75 2.52 -13.94
N VAL A 131 9.07 1.33 -14.46
CA VAL A 131 10.10 0.47 -13.87
C VAL A 131 11.48 1.11 -14.04
N ILE A 132 12.23 1.18 -12.94
CA ILE A 132 13.66 1.52 -12.94
C ILE A 132 14.43 0.24 -13.29
N GLU A 133 14.96 0.18 -14.52
CA GLU A 133 15.68 -1.01 -15.02
C GLU A 133 17.06 -1.17 -14.38
N ASP A 134 17.80 -0.07 -14.28
CA ASP A 134 19.13 -0.03 -13.65
C ASP A 134 19.05 0.77 -12.35
N GLU A 135 18.76 0.05 -11.26
CA GLU A 135 18.65 0.66 -9.94
C GLU A 135 20.00 1.17 -9.39
N GLU A 136 21.12 0.58 -9.80
CA GLU A 136 22.46 1.00 -9.36
C GLU A 136 22.84 2.34 -10.00
N LEU A 137 22.59 2.48 -11.30
CA LEU A 137 22.71 3.74 -12.01
C LEU A 137 21.76 4.79 -11.43
N TYR A 138 20.48 4.44 -11.23
CA TYR A 138 19.49 5.36 -10.66
C TYR A 138 19.91 5.88 -9.27
N ARG A 139 20.36 5.00 -8.37
CA ARG A 139 20.88 5.39 -7.05
C ARG A 139 22.09 6.31 -7.16
N SER A 140 23.03 5.99 -8.06
CA SER A 140 24.24 6.77 -8.28
C SER A 140 23.92 8.17 -8.80
N ASP A 141 23.01 8.28 -9.76
CA ASP A 141 22.60 9.55 -10.36
C ASP A 141 21.92 10.48 -9.35
N VAL A 142 21.04 9.92 -8.50
CA VAL A 142 20.36 10.69 -7.44
C VAL A 142 21.36 11.15 -6.37
N LEU A 143 22.34 10.33 -5.99
CA LEU A 143 23.39 10.71 -5.05
C LEU A 143 24.31 11.81 -5.60
N ASN A 144 24.66 11.72 -6.88
CA ASN A 144 25.52 12.70 -7.56
C ASN A 144 24.81 14.03 -7.86
N SER A 145 23.48 14.03 -7.91
CA SER A 145 22.66 15.21 -8.18
C SER A 145 22.31 16.04 -6.93
N LYS A 146 22.58 15.54 -5.71
CA LYS A 146 22.36 16.31 -4.47
C LYS A 146 23.55 17.25 -4.20
N PRO A 147 23.37 18.59 -4.21
CA PRO A 147 24.42 19.49 -3.77
C PRO A 147 24.70 19.28 -2.27
N SER A 148 25.98 19.17 -1.91
CA SER A 148 26.47 18.96 -0.54
C SER A 148 25.97 20.05 0.43
N GLN A 149 24.82 19.84 1.08
CA GLN A 149 24.42 20.66 2.22
C GLN A 149 24.98 20.09 3.51
N ASN A 150 26.17 20.59 3.83
CA ASN A 150 26.82 20.43 5.11
C ASN A 150 26.30 21.53 6.06
N THR A 151 25.18 21.29 6.76
CA THR A 151 24.85 22.09 7.96
C THR A 151 24.21 21.23 9.05
N ARG A 152 24.99 21.04 10.10
CA ARG A 152 24.68 20.40 11.37
C ARG A 152 23.71 21.30 12.16
N GLN A 153 22.49 20.85 12.45
CA GLN A 153 21.75 21.31 13.62
C GLN A 153 21.01 20.14 14.29
N GLN A 154 21.18 20.08 15.60
CA GLN A 154 20.77 19.03 16.52
C GLN A 154 19.25 19.02 16.76
N SER A 155 18.81 17.82 17.12
CA SER A 155 17.47 17.31 17.44
C SER A 155 16.61 18.12 18.43
N SER A 156 15.29 18.03 18.24
CA SER A 156 14.36 17.70 19.34
C SER A 156 13.17 16.89 18.80
N PRO A 157 12.64 15.95 19.61
CA PRO A 157 11.67 14.95 19.18
C PRO A 157 10.24 15.49 19.22
N THR A 158 9.31 14.73 18.66
CA THR A 158 7.85 14.98 18.59
C THR A 158 7.37 15.60 17.29
N SER A 159 7.31 14.76 16.26
CA SER A 159 6.18 14.75 15.34
C SER A 159 5.93 13.30 14.99
N GLN A 160 4.90 12.73 15.60
CA GLN A 160 4.28 11.52 15.07
C GLN A 160 4.01 11.81 13.59
N LYS A 161 4.73 11.14 12.69
CA LYS A 161 4.42 11.16 11.27
C LYS A 161 2.98 10.66 11.17
N PRO A 162 2.02 11.49 10.73
CA PRO A 162 0.65 11.02 10.54
C PRO A 162 0.69 9.87 9.55
N LEU A 163 -0.10 8.83 9.81
CA LEU A 163 -0.29 7.68 8.92
C LEU A 163 -0.60 8.24 7.52
N LYS A 164 0.41 8.23 6.65
CA LYS A 164 0.36 8.83 5.31
C LYS A 164 -0.46 7.90 4.43
N TRP A 165 -1.78 8.10 4.39
CA TRP A 165 -2.58 7.56 3.30
C TRP A 165 -3.01 8.61 2.27
N GLN A 166 -2.50 9.84 2.35
CA GLN A 166 -2.97 10.93 1.48
C GLN A 166 -1.94 12.03 1.19
N LEU A 167 -0.87 11.66 0.48
CA LEU A 167 -0.05 12.65 -0.22
C LEU A 167 -0.15 12.43 -1.73
N LYS A 168 -1.28 12.93 -2.27
CA LYS A 168 -1.25 13.79 -3.45
C LYS A 168 -1.00 13.10 -4.81
N GLN A 169 -2.12 12.73 -5.43
CA GLN A 169 -2.34 12.63 -6.89
C GLN A 169 -2.17 14.01 -7.62
N ARG A 170 -1.04 14.69 -7.44
CA ARG A 170 -0.64 15.81 -8.32
C ARG A 170 0.71 15.51 -8.93
N LYS A 171 0.69 15.01 -10.16
CA LYS A 171 1.36 15.60 -11.34
C LYS A 171 1.40 14.56 -12.46
N SER A 172 0.45 14.64 -13.38
CA SER A 172 0.64 14.30 -14.80
C SER A 172 -0.59 14.77 -15.58
N ALA A 173 -0.68 16.09 -15.71
CA ALA A 173 -1.21 16.81 -16.86
C ALA A 173 -0.57 18.21 -16.83
#